data_AF-A0A3N9XTW9-F1
#
_entry.id   AF-A0A3N9XTW9-F1
#
_cell.length_a   1.000
_cell.length_b   1.000
_cell.length_c   1.000
_cell.angle_alpha   90.00
_cell.angle_beta   90.00
_cell.angle_gamma   90.00
#
_symmetry.space_group_name_H-M   'P 1'
#
loop_
_entity.id
_entity.type
_entity.pdbx_description
1 polymer ?
#
loop_
_entity_poly.entity_id
_entity_poly.type
_entity_poly.pdbx_seq_one_letter_code
_entity_poly.pdbx_strand_id
1 'polypeptide(L)'
;MEPKHECSVCGQLRQTRYKGPIYGRQPDNLCLHCIYSGAASRALGGVAPATDGSDIREMPAEFSDAVDVPDGVPLHIVEEITRRTPGFTGWQQESWLYHCGDGAALFSARPATPISNLIRAC
;
A
#
# COMPACT_ATOMS: atom_id res chain seq x y z
N MET A 1 -1.31 22.59 15.87
CA MET A 1 -0.65 22.20 14.61
C MET A 1 0.19 20.98 14.94
N GLU A 2 -0.10 19.80 14.37
CA GLU A 2 0.73 18.61 14.66
C GLU A 2 2.18 18.87 14.20
N PRO A 3 3.19 18.35 14.92
CA PRO A 3 4.59 18.52 14.55
C PRO A 3 4.86 17.89 13.18
N LYS A 4 5.78 18.48 12.40
CA LYS A 4 6.25 17.86 11.15
C LYS A 4 7.12 16.66 11.50
N HIS A 5 6.98 15.59 10.71
CA HIS A 5 7.73 14.35 10.86
C HIS A 5 8.56 14.11 9.60
N GLU A 6 9.81 13.68 9.77
CA GLU A 6 10.67 13.29 8.66
C GLU A 6 10.34 11.86 8.23
N CYS A 7 10.12 11.64 6.93
CA CYS A 7 9.87 10.30 6.42
C CYS A 7 11.16 9.48 6.34
N SER A 8 11.16 8.27 6.92
CA SER A 8 12.31 7.36 6.90
C SER A 8 12.70 6.83 5.51
N VAL A 9 11.84 7.03 4.49
CA VAL A 9 12.09 6.57 3.10
C VAL A 9 12.63 7.68 2.21
N CYS A 10 12.05 8.89 2.26
CA CYS A 10 12.42 9.99 1.37
C CYS A 10 13.08 11.19 2.06
N GLY A 11 13.22 11.18 3.39
CA GLY A 11 13.80 12.27 4.18
C GLY A 11 12.97 13.56 4.19
N GLN A 12 11.78 13.57 3.59
CA GLN A 12 10.95 14.77 3.50
C GLN A 12 10.17 15.00 4.79
N LEU A 13 10.12 16.25 5.26
CA LEU A 13 9.26 16.68 6.36
C LEU A 13 7.80 16.76 5.93
N ARG A 14 6.92 16.00 6.60
CA ARG A 14 5.48 15.91 6.30
C ARG A 14 4.65 16.21 7.53
N GLN A 15 3.45 16.76 7.29
CA GLN A 15 2.48 17.06 8.35
C GLN A 15 1.67 15.85 8.79
N THR A 16 1.61 14.81 7.95
CA THR A 16 0.84 13.60 8.22
C THR A 16 1.74 12.39 8.08
N ARG A 17 1.69 11.52 9.08
CA ARG A 17 2.32 10.20 9.06
C ARG A 17 1.28 9.12 8.81
N TYR A 18 1.65 8.12 8.03
CA TYR A 18 0.88 6.90 7.88
C TYR A 18 0.96 6.09 9.18
N LYS A 19 -0.19 5.59 9.63
CA LYS A 19 -0.34 4.77 10.85
C LYS A 19 -1.11 3.47 10.60
N GLY A 20 -1.32 3.11 9.33
CA GLY A 20 -1.99 1.87 8.95
C GLY A 20 -1.04 0.67 8.99
N PRO A 21 -1.52 -0.51 8.57
CA PRO A 21 -0.71 -1.71 8.54
C PRO A 21 0.47 -1.59 7.57
N ILE A 22 1.58 -2.23 7.95
CA ILE A 22 2.78 -2.38 7.12
C ILE A 22 3.24 -3.82 7.27
N TYR A 23 3.16 -4.58 6.19
CA TYR A 23 3.67 -5.95 6.07
C TYR A 23 5.06 -5.88 5.47
N GLY A 24 6.06 -5.73 6.35
CA GLY A 24 7.46 -5.53 5.98
C GLY A 24 8.25 -4.92 7.14
N ARG A 25 9.39 -4.30 6.82
CA ARG A 25 10.19 -3.58 7.81
C ARG A 25 9.40 -2.37 8.33
N GLN A 26 9.39 -2.18 9.65
CA GLN A 26 8.70 -1.06 10.29
C GLN A 26 9.57 0.20 10.29
N PRO A 27 9.17 1.30 9.63
CA PRO A 27 9.82 2.60 9.76
C PRO A 27 9.26 3.39 10.95
N ASP A 28 10.04 4.34 11.49
CA ASP A 28 9.55 5.25 12.54
C ASP A 28 8.45 6.19 12.03
N ASN A 29 8.65 6.73 10.81
CA ASN A 29 7.72 7.66 10.18
C ASN A 29 7.62 7.38 8.68
N LEU A 30 6.41 7.10 8.20
CA LEU A 30 6.14 6.88 6.78
C LEU A 30 5.17 7.94 6.25
N CYS A 31 5.41 8.43 5.03
CA CYS A 31 4.49 9.36 4.37
C CYS A 31 3.67 8.67 3.27
N LEU A 32 2.45 9.19 3.04
CA LEU A 32 1.53 8.67 2.02
C LEU A 32 2.11 8.77 0.60
N HIS A 33 2.96 9.76 0.33
CA HIS A 33 3.57 9.92 -1.00
C HIS A 33 4.53 8.78 -1.35
N CYS A 34 5.26 8.24 -0.36
CA CYS A 34 6.13 7.08 -0.59
C CYS A 34 5.32 5.80 -0.82
N ILE A 35 4.14 5.67 -0.19
CA ILE A 35 3.20 4.59 -0.48
C ILE A 35 2.69 4.73 -1.92
N TYR A 36 2.12 5.88 -2.27
CA TYR A 36 1.56 6.15 -3.60
C TYR A 36 2.56 5.94 -4.74
N SER A 37 3.82 6.34 -4.57
CA SER A 37 4.88 6.15 -5.59
C SER A 37 5.45 4.72 -5.64
N GLY A 38 5.07 3.84 -4.70
CA GLY A 38 5.66 2.52 -4.51
C GLY A 38 7.09 2.54 -3.96
N ALA A 39 7.63 3.71 -3.61
CA ALA A 39 8.96 3.82 -3.03
C ALA A 39 9.04 3.14 -1.66
N ALA A 40 7.99 3.26 -0.84
CA ALA A 40 7.90 2.62 0.46
C ALA A 40 7.87 1.09 0.34
N SER A 41 7.10 0.55 -0.61
CA SER A 41 7.01 -0.89 -0.85
C SER A 41 8.38 -1.50 -1.17
N ARG A 42 9.15 -0.85 -2.06
CA ARG A 42 10.51 -1.28 -2.40
C ARG A 42 11.50 -1.12 -1.23
N ALA A 43 11.46 0.00 -0.52
CA ALA A 43 12.44 0.31 0.52
C ALA A 43 12.24 -0.49 1.83
N LEU A 44 10.99 -0.84 2.15
CA LEU A 44 10.63 -1.54 3.39
C LEU A 44 10.46 -3.05 3.19
N GLY A 45 10.64 -3.52 1.95
CA GLY A 45 10.66 -4.94 1.63
C GLY A 45 11.80 -5.69 2.30
N GLY A 46 11.72 -7.01 2.20
CA GLY A 46 12.76 -7.94 2.64
C GLY A 46 13.26 -8.81 1.50
N VAL A 47 14.11 -9.77 1.85
CA VAL A 47 14.49 -10.86 0.97
C VAL A 47 14.20 -12.17 1.71
N ALA A 48 13.61 -13.13 1.01
CA ALA A 48 13.34 -14.45 1.56
C ALA A 48 13.77 -15.52 0.53
N PRO A 49 14.24 -16.70 0.99
CA PRO A 49 14.39 -17.84 0.10
C PRO A 49 13.06 -18.15 -0.58
N ALA A 50 13.11 -18.43 -1.88
CA ALA A 50 11.98 -18.97 -2.61
C ALA A 50 11.55 -20.30 -1.97
N THR A 51 10.25 -20.56 -1.98
CA THR A 51 9.67 -21.78 -1.38
C THR A 51 10.10 -23.06 -2.10
N ASP A 52 10.57 -22.95 -3.35
CA ASP A 52 11.15 -24.03 -4.15
C ASP A 52 12.67 -24.21 -3.92
N GLY A 53 13.28 -23.37 -3.06
CA GLY A 53 14.70 -23.40 -2.75
C GLY A 53 15.61 -22.98 -3.92
N SER A 54 15.06 -22.45 -5.01
CA SER A 54 15.83 -22.17 -6.21
C SER A 54 16.65 -20.89 -6.11
N ASP A 55 16.17 -19.87 -5.37
CA ASP A 55 16.79 -18.54 -5.30
C ASP A 55 16.35 -17.71 -4.08
N ILE A 56 17.04 -16.60 -3.81
CA ILE A 56 16.57 -15.51 -2.94
C ILE A 56 15.67 -14.56 -3.73
N ARG A 57 14.47 -14.29 -3.22
CA ARG A 57 13.49 -13.39 -3.85
C ARG A 57 13.30 -12.13 -3.03
N GLU A 58 13.23 -11.00 -3.73
CA GLU A 58 12.80 -9.73 -3.15
C GLU A 58 11.31 -9.82 -2.81
N MET A 59 10.99 -9.49 -1.57
CA MET A 59 9.64 -9.45 -1.03
C MET A 59 9.29 -7.99 -0.74
N PRO A 60 8.55 -7.30 -1.63
CA PRO A 60 8.15 -5.92 -1.40
C PRO A 60 7.28 -5.81 -0.15
N ALA A 61 7.33 -4.66 0.52
CA ALA A 61 6.40 -4.38 1.61
C ALA A 61 4.99 -4.09 1.06
N GLU A 62 3.99 -4.56 1.79
CA GLU A 62 2.57 -4.35 1.50
C GLU A 62 1.91 -3.53 2.62
N PHE A 63 0.89 -2.78 2.28
CA PHE A 63 0.19 -1.85 3.16
C PHE A 63 -1.28 -2.23 3.36
N SER A 64 -1.75 -3.24 2.64
CA SER A 64 -3.05 -3.85 2.81
C SER A 64 -2.96 -5.28 2.27
N ASP A 65 -3.96 -6.10 2.60
CA ASP A 65 -4.10 -7.47 2.12
C ASP A 65 -5.16 -7.51 1.01
N ALA A 66 -4.93 -8.32 -0.02
CA ALA A 66 -5.88 -8.53 -1.12
C ALA A 66 -6.50 -9.92 -1.01
N VAL A 67 -7.61 -10.00 -0.31
CA VAL A 67 -8.42 -11.22 -0.16
C VAL A 67 -9.51 -11.29 -1.23
N ASP A 68 -9.96 -12.51 -1.55
CA ASP A 68 -11.08 -12.79 -2.45
C ASP A 68 -10.99 -12.11 -3.84
N VAL A 69 -9.77 -12.01 -4.37
CA VAL A 69 -9.50 -11.43 -5.70
C VAL A 69 -10.13 -12.31 -6.79
N PRO A 70 -11.06 -11.79 -7.63
CA PRO A 70 -11.62 -12.54 -8.75
C PRO A 70 -10.57 -12.84 -9.83
N ASP A 71 -10.70 -13.99 -10.51
CA ASP A 71 -9.78 -14.42 -11.58
C ASP A 71 -9.61 -13.39 -12.72
N GLY A 72 -10.60 -12.53 -12.93
CA GLY A 72 -10.58 -11.47 -13.94
C GLY A 72 -9.76 -10.23 -13.57
N VAL A 73 -9.25 -10.13 -12.34
CA VAL A 73 -8.45 -8.98 -11.87
C VAL A 73 -6.97 -9.22 -12.17
N PRO A 74 -6.32 -8.37 -12.98
CA PRO A 74 -4.91 -8.51 -13.28
C PRO A 74 -4.02 -8.29 -12.05
N LEU A 75 -2.87 -8.98 -12.01
CA LEU A 75 -1.89 -8.86 -10.93
C LEU A 75 -1.48 -7.41 -10.63
N HIS A 76 -1.30 -6.57 -11.66
CA HIS A 76 -0.88 -5.17 -11.46
C HIS A 76 -1.92 -4.33 -10.68
N ILE A 77 -3.20 -4.69 -10.73
CA ILE A 77 -4.25 -4.05 -9.93
C ILE A 77 -4.10 -4.45 -8.46
N VAL A 78 -3.90 -5.76 -8.22
CA VAL A 78 -3.61 -6.28 -6.88
C VAL A 78 -2.37 -5.60 -6.30
N GLU A 79 -1.30 -5.48 -7.07
CA GLU A 79 -0.08 -4.81 -6.65
C GLU A 79 -0.28 -3.33 -6.36
N GLU A 80 -1.14 -2.62 -7.11
CA GLU A 80 -1.44 -1.23 -6.73
C GLU A 80 -2.21 -1.16 -5.41
N ILE A 81 -3.22 -2.02 -5.21
CA ILE A 81 -3.99 -2.06 -3.98
C ILE A 81 -3.07 -2.35 -2.79
N THR A 82 -2.29 -3.43 -2.85
CA THR A 82 -1.50 -3.87 -1.71
C THR A 82 -0.23 -3.04 -1.50
N ARG A 83 0.39 -2.49 -2.55
CA ARG A 83 1.72 -1.83 -2.44
C ARG A 83 1.70 -0.33 -2.60
N ARG A 84 0.64 0.24 -3.17
CA ARG A 84 0.58 1.67 -3.51
C ARG A 84 -0.65 2.38 -2.97
N THR A 85 -1.57 1.65 -2.36
CA THR A 85 -2.72 2.21 -1.65
C THR A 85 -2.49 2.09 -0.13
N PRO A 86 -2.67 3.15 0.66
CA PRO A 86 -2.58 3.07 2.12
C PRO A 86 -3.70 2.17 2.66
N GLY A 87 -3.36 1.22 3.52
CA GLY A 87 -4.37 0.47 4.30
C GLY A 87 -4.99 1.32 5.40
N PHE A 88 -6.02 0.75 6.03
CA PHE A 88 -6.79 1.33 7.11
C PHE A 88 -7.10 0.32 8.21
N THR A 89 -6.75 0.66 9.44
CA THR A 89 -7.06 -0.20 10.58
C THR A 89 -8.55 -0.15 10.93
N GLY A 90 -9.22 -1.29 10.82
CA GLY A 90 -10.60 -1.52 11.27
C GLY A 90 -10.69 -2.60 12.34
N TRP A 91 -11.88 -2.79 12.91
CA TRP A 91 -12.16 -3.94 13.78
C TRP A 91 -12.20 -5.26 12.99
N GLN A 92 -12.71 -5.20 11.75
CA GLN A 92 -12.61 -6.28 10.77
C GLN A 92 -11.37 -6.09 9.90
N GLN A 93 -10.86 -7.19 9.36
CA GLN A 93 -9.82 -7.17 8.34
C GLN A 93 -10.30 -6.38 7.11
N GLU A 94 -9.37 -5.65 6.48
CA GLU A 94 -9.66 -4.92 5.24
C GLU A 94 -10.05 -5.90 4.13
N SER A 95 -11.15 -5.61 3.43
CA SER A 95 -11.58 -6.35 2.25
C SER A 95 -11.84 -5.37 1.12
N TRP A 96 -11.12 -5.54 0.01
CA TRP A 96 -11.24 -4.71 -1.17
C TRP A 96 -12.36 -5.21 -2.07
N LEU A 97 -13.10 -4.28 -2.66
CA LEU A 97 -14.14 -4.59 -3.64
C LEU A 97 -13.53 -4.59 -5.05
N TYR A 98 -13.98 -5.53 -5.88
CA TYR A 98 -13.53 -5.69 -7.25
C TYR A 98 -14.72 -5.69 -8.21
N HIS A 99 -14.56 -5.07 -9.38
CA HIS A 99 -15.56 -5.07 -10.45
C HIS A 99 -14.89 -4.77 -11.79
N CYS A 100 -15.41 -5.32 -12.90
CA CYS A 100 -14.85 -5.08 -14.24
C CYS A 100 -13.34 -5.40 -14.42
N GLY A 101 -12.77 -6.27 -13.59
CA GLY A 101 -11.32 -6.52 -13.61
C GLY A 101 -10.48 -5.41 -12.98
N ASP A 102 -11.10 -4.53 -12.17
CA ASP A 102 -10.45 -3.43 -11.45
C ASP A 102 -10.83 -3.45 -9.96
N GLY A 103 -10.12 -2.67 -9.14
CA GLY A 103 -10.34 -2.53 -7.71
C GLY A 103 -11.01 -1.20 -7.34
N ALA A 104 -11.76 -1.18 -6.23
CA ALA A 104 -12.36 0.03 -5.70
C ALA A 104 -11.30 0.99 -5.11
N ALA A 105 -11.50 2.30 -5.26
CA ALA A 105 -10.65 3.29 -4.59
C ALA A 105 -11.09 3.55 -3.15
N LEU A 106 -10.09 3.72 -2.28
CA LEU A 106 -10.28 4.21 -0.93
C LEU A 106 -10.25 5.74 -0.90
N PHE A 107 -11.32 6.34 -0.40
CA PHE A 107 -11.40 7.79 -0.16
C PHE A 107 -11.32 8.08 1.34
N SER A 108 -10.48 9.05 1.70
CA SER A 108 -10.49 9.61 3.05
C SER A 108 -11.65 10.60 3.20
N ALA A 109 -12.24 10.72 4.39
CA ALA A 109 -13.37 11.62 4.66
C ALA A 109 -13.05 13.13 4.55
N ARG A 110 -11.79 13.50 4.29
CA ARG A 110 -11.41 14.88 3.93
C ARG A 110 -11.27 14.98 2.41
N PRO A 111 -11.66 16.10 1.77
CA PRO A 111 -11.40 16.33 0.36
C PRO A 111 -9.89 16.47 0.15
N ALA A 112 -9.22 15.34 0.03
CA ALA A 112 -7.92 15.20 -0.56
C ALA A 112 -8.14 14.57 -1.93
N THR A 113 -7.34 14.98 -2.90
CA THR A 113 -7.16 14.33 -4.20
C THR A 113 -7.26 12.80 -4.05
N PRO A 114 -7.98 12.10 -4.95
CA PRO A 114 -8.14 10.65 -4.86
C PRO A 114 -6.80 9.97 -4.58
N ILE A 115 -6.79 9.07 -3.60
CA ILE A 115 -5.58 8.38 -3.13
C ILE A 115 -5.18 7.24 -4.10
N SER A 116 -5.97 6.99 -5.14
CA SER A 116 -5.65 6.09 -6.25
C SER A 116 -6.10 6.64 -7.60
N ASN A 117 -5.30 6.42 -8.63
CA ASN A 117 -5.60 6.80 -10.03
C ASN A 117 -6.45 5.74 -10.76
N LEU A 118 -7.16 4.87 -10.03
CA LEU A 118 -7.58 3.58 -10.58
C LEU A 118 -9.09 3.30 -10.62
N ILE A 119 -9.96 4.28 -10.38
CA ILE A 119 -11.34 4.07 -10.83
C ILE A 119 -11.41 4.45 -12.31
N ARG A 120 -11.14 3.48 -13.21
CA ARG A 120 -11.82 3.54 -14.51
C ARG A 120 -13.26 3.14 -14.23
N ALA A 121 -14.16 4.12 -14.21
CA ALA A 121 -15.57 3.83 -14.23
C ALA A 121 -15.85 3.01 -15.50
N CYS A 122 -16.14 1.72 -15.34
CA CYS A 122 -17.26 1.15 -16.05
C CYS A 122 -18.49 2.04 -15.75
#